data_AF-A0A8S1B6R6-F1
#
_entry.id   AF-A0A8S1B6R6-F1
#
_cell.length_a   1.000
_cell.length_b   1.000
_cell.length_c   1.000
_cell.angle_alpha   90.00
_cell.angle_beta   90.00
_cell.angle_gamma   90.00
#
_symmetry.space_group_name_H-M   'P 1'
#
loop_
_entity.id
_entity.type
_entity.pdbx_description
1 polymer ?
#
loop_
_entity_poly.entity_id
_entity_poly.type
_entity_poly.pdbx_seq_one_letter_code
_entity_poly.pdbx_strand_id
1 'polypeptide(L)'
;MVVKKCFKCNKNITKRVPGLECSRCEVCVHADPACSKLSNKQLKTLKNSPGIEWSCEDCLSNISRRSSFIIPEDDDEDEDSEPDRNGKTQIIDAKKLVEDISREVKKTFREEMRNLENSLDFFSEQLTNMEQSLKKQDNKIKELENKNSDLLNKNKNLELRVGHNRRVADNVAVHW
;
A
#
# COMPACT_ATOMS: atom_id res chain seq x y z
N MET A 1 15.48 -21.29 5.71
CA MET A 1 14.16 -21.07 5.06
C MET A 1 13.11 -21.02 6.14
N VAL A 2 12.41 -19.89 6.30
CA VAL A 2 11.31 -19.78 7.26
C VAL A 2 10.14 -20.59 6.71
N VAL A 3 9.72 -21.62 7.44
CA VAL A 3 8.56 -22.43 7.08
C VAL A 3 7.30 -21.64 7.45
N LYS A 4 6.59 -21.10 6.46
CA LYS A 4 5.31 -20.43 6.68
C LYS A 4 4.25 -21.45 7.12
N LYS A 5 3.38 -21.05 8.05
CA LYS A 5 2.23 -21.85 8.52
C LYS A 5 0.95 -21.33 7.89
N CYS A 6 0.02 -22.25 7.60
CA CYS A 6 -1.31 -21.89 7.14
C CYS A 6 -2.11 -21.28 8.29
N PHE A 7 -2.66 -20.09 8.07
CA PHE A 7 -3.43 -19.37 9.08
C PHE A 7 -4.73 -20.08 9.48
N LYS A 8 -5.36 -20.84 8.57
CA LYS A 8 -6.63 -21.53 8.86
C LYS A 8 -6.46 -22.82 9.66
N CYS A 9 -5.45 -23.64 9.32
CA CYS A 9 -5.29 -24.97 9.93
C CYS A 9 -4.04 -25.11 10.81
N ASN A 10 -3.21 -24.06 10.92
CA ASN A 10 -1.94 -24.01 11.67
C ASN A 10 -0.89 -25.07 11.28
N LYS A 11 -1.07 -25.78 10.16
CA LYS A 11 -0.10 -26.74 9.62
C LYS A 11 0.91 -26.04 8.71
N ASN A 12 2.08 -26.65 8.54
CA ASN A 12 3.16 -26.11 7.71
C ASN A 12 2.78 -26.11 6.21
N ILE A 13 3.16 -25.05 5.51
CA ILE A 13 3.08 -24.97 4.04
C ILE A 13 4.38 -25.58 3.48
N THR A 14 4.25 -26.50 2.52
CA THR A 14 5.38 -27.25 1.97
C THR A 14 5.33 -27.24 0.44
N LYS A 15 6.40 -27.65 -0.23
CA LYS A 15 6.39 -27.79 -1.70
C LYS A 15 5.31 -28.77 -2.20
N ARG A 16 4.93 -29.77 -1.38
CA ARG A 16 3.87 -30.73 -1.71
C ARG A 16 2.46 -30.16 -1.51
N VAL A 17 2.31 -29.23 -0.58
CA VAL A 17 1.04 -28.55 -0.28
C VAL A 17 1.29 -27.04 -0.37
N PRO A 18 1.24 -26.47 -1.59
CA PRO A 18 1.60 -25.08 -1.82
C PRO A 18 0.65 -24.13 -1.07
N GLY A 19 1.16 -22.95 -0.74
CA GLY A 19 0.39 -21.90 -0.09
C GLY A 19 -0.11 -20.86 -1.09
N LEU A 20 -1.17 -20.15 -0.71
CA LEU A 20 -1.59 -18.89 -1.30
C LEU A 20 -1.34 -17.79 -0.28
N GLU A 21 -0.80 -16.66 -0.74
CA GLU A 21 -0.53 -15.49 0.07
C GLU A 21 -1.49 -14.38 -0.36
N CYS A 22 -2.19 -13.80 0.60
CA CYS A 22 -3.14 -12.72 0.33
C CYS A 22 -2.37 -11.46 -0.08
N SER A 23 -2.70 -10.84 -1.22
CA SER A 23 -2.03 -9.62 -1.69
C SER A 23 -2.22 -8.39 -0.80
N ARG A 24 -3.17 -8.44 0.14
CA ARG A 24 -3.54 -7.29 0.98
C ARG A 24 -3.04 -7.38 2.41
N CYS A 25 -3.09 -8.56 3.01
CA CYS A 25 -2.74 -8.76 4.42
C CYS A 25 -1.60 -9.76 4.65
N GLU A 26 -0.98 -10.25 3.57
CA GLU A 26 0.17 -11.18 3.58
C GLU A 26 -0.09 -12.50 4.32
N VAL A 27 -1.35 -12.76 4.69
CA VAL A 27 -1.76 -14.01 5.33
C VAL A 27 -1.61 -15.16 4.34
N CYS A 28 -0.91 -16.21 4.77
CA CYS A 28 -0.75 -17.43 4.00
C CYS A 28 -1.76 -18.51 4.43
N VAL A 29 -2.40 -19.14 3.44
CA VAL A 29 -3.25 -20.33 3.62
C VAL A 29 -2.81 -21.43 2.66
N HIS A 30 -3.24 -22.68 2.87
CA HIS A 30 -3.01 -23.72 1.86
C HIS A 30 -3.82 -23.47 0.59
N ALA A 31 -3.25 -23.78 -0.57
CA ALA A 31 -3.88 -23.72 -1.88
C ALA A 31 -4.83 -24.91 -2.10
N ASP A 32 -5.74 -25.13 -1.16
CA ASP A 32 -6.76 -26.17 -1.18
C ASP A 32 -8.15 -25.57 -0.86
N PRO A 33 -9.25 -26.24 -1.25
CA PRO A 33 -10.59 -25.73 -1.02
C PRO A 33 -10.96 -25.53 0.47
N ALA A 34 -10.36 -26.31 1.38
CA ALA A 34 -10.68 -26.24 2.80
C ALA A 34 -10.10 -24.97 3.45
N CYS A 35 -8.89 -24.57 3.07
CA CYS A 35 -8.20 -23.42 3.65
C CYS A 35 -8.44 -22.12 2.87
N SER A 36 -8.52 -22.19 1.53
CA SER A 36 -8.67 -21.00 0.68
C SER A 36 -10.13 -20.66 0.33
N LYS A 37 -11.07 -21.59 0.55
CA LYS A 37 -12.46 -21.52 0.09
C LYS A 37 -12.62 -21.34 -1.44
N LEU A 38 -11.57 -21.67 -2.19
CA LEU A 38 -11.61 -21.66 -3.65
C LEU A 38 -11.93 -23.07 -4.18
N SER A 39 -12.74 -23.12 -5.23
CA SER A 39 -12.95 -24.35 -5.98
C SER A 39 -11.64 -24.80 -6.66
N ASN A 40 -11.54 -26.09 -6.98
CA ASN A 40 -10.40 -26.63 -7.73
C ASN A 40 -10.22 -25.97 -9.10
N LYS A 41 -11.30 -25.49 -9.73
CA LYS A 41 -11.24 -24.75 -11.00
C LYS A 41 -10.55 -23.39 -10.79
N GLN A 42 -10.98 -22.61 -9.80
CA GLN A 42 -10.39 -21.30 -9.46
C GLN A 42 -8.91 -21.42 -9.06
N LEU A 43 -8.56 -22.47 -8.29
CA LEU A 43 -7.17 -22.74 -7.93
C LEU A 43 -6.29 -23.05 -9.15
N LYS A 44 -6.81 -23.77 -10.15
CA LYS A 44 -6.10 -24.00 -11.41
C LYS A 44 -5.93 -22.71 -12.19
N THR A 45 -6.97 -21.89 -12.29
CA THR A 45 -6.90 -20.58 -12.96
C THR A 45 -5.85 -19.68 -12.35
N LEU A 46 -5.81 -19.57 -11.01
CA LEU A 46 -4.81 -18.78 -10.29
C LEU A 46 -3.38 -19.27 -10.52
N LYS A 47 -3.17 -20.60 -10.59
CA LYS A 47 -1.83 -21.17 -10.84
C LYS A 47 -1.36 -20.98 -12.27
N ASN A 48 -2.29 -21.00 -13.23
CA ASN A 48 -1.95 -20.99 -14.66
C ASN A 48 -1.99 -19.58 -15.28
N SER A 49 -2.58 -18.60 -14.61
CA SER A 49 -2.74 -17.23 -15.12
C SER A 49 -1.79 -16.29 -14.39
N PRO A 50 -0.59 -16.02 -14.93
CA PRO A 50 0.32 -15.05 -14.33
C PRO A 50 -0.35 -13.66 -14.29
N GLY A 51 -0.27 -12.99 -13.15
CA GLY A 51 -0.87 -11.67 -12.94
C GLY A 51 -2.21 -11.66 -12.20
N ILE A 52 -2.82 -12.82 -11.92
CA ILE A 52 -3.99 -12.89 -11.03
C ILE A 52 -3.52 -13.04 -9.59
N GLU A 53 -3.83 -12.05 -8.76
CA GLU A 53 -3.55 -12.08 -7.33
C GLU A 53 -4.75 -12.61 -6.53
N TRP A 54 -4.48 -13.33 -5.45
CA TRP A 54 -5.52 -13.82 -4.53
C TRP A 54 -5.64 -12.91 -3.31
N SER A 55 -6.88 -12.63 -2.91
CA SER A 55 -7.21 -11.93 -1.67
C SER A 55 -8.07 -12.83 -0.78
N CYS A 56 -7.82 -12.83 0.53
CA CYS A 56 -8.61 -13.62 1.47
C CYS A 56 -10.03 -13.06 1.64
N GLU A 57 -10.95 -13.91 2.08
CA GLU A 57 -12.35 -13.55 2.33
C GLU A 57 -12.52 -12.37 3.29
N ASP A 58 -11.65 -12.25 4.31
CA ASP A 58 -11.68 -11.14 5.26
C ASP A 58 -11.33 -9.81 4.56
N CYS A 59 -10.36 -9.84 3.62
CA CYS A 59 -10.05 -8.67 2.81
C CYS A 59 -11.15 -8.37 1.78
N LEU A 60 -11.77 -9.40 1.19
CA LEU A 60 -12.85 -9.23 0.22
C LEU A 60 -14.14 -8.70 0.86
N SER A 61 -14.51 -9.19 2.04
CA SER A 61 -15.69 -8.73 2.79
C SER A 61 -15.58 -7.26 3.20
N ASN A 62 -14.38 -6.78 3.51
CA ASN A 62 -14.14 -5.36 3.78
C ASN A 62 -14.25 -4.45 2.55
N ILE A 63 -14.11 -5.00 1.33
CA ILE A 63 -14.33 -4.25 0.07
C ILE A 63 -15.82 -4.30 -0.34
N SER A 64 -16.52 -5.37 0.05
CA SER A 64 -17.86 -5.74 -0.43
C SER A 64 -18.98 -4.76 -0.07
N ARG A 65 -18.75 -3.77 0.82
CA ARG A 65 -19.75 -2.69 1.03
C ARG A 65 -19.91 -1.77 -0.19
N ARG A 66 -19.14 -1.93 -1.27
CA ARG A 66 -19.23 -1.10 -2.49
C ARG A 66 -19.34 -1.84 -3.83
N SER A 67 -19.54 -3.16 -3.88
CA SER A 67 -19.68 -3.86 -5.17
C SER A 67 -21.10 -4.39 -5.41
N SER A 68 -21.98 -3.54 -5.94
CA SER A 68 -23.16 -4.00 -6.66
C SER A 68 -22.73 -4.43 -8.06
N PHE A 69 -22.16 -5.63 -8.18
CA PHE A 69 -22.01 -6.28 -9.48
C PHE A 69 -23.24 -7.16 -9.67
N ILE A 70 -24.21 -6.68 -10.44
CA ILE A 70 -25.29 -7.52 -10.95
C ILE A 70 -24.65 -8.32 -12.09
N ILE A 71 -24.49 -9.63 -11.89
CA ILE A 71 -24.19 -10.56 -12.98
C ILE A 71 -25.54 -10.75 -13.68
N PRO A 72 -25.71 -10.34 -14.96
CA PRO A 72 -26.86 -10.78 -15.73
C PRO A 72 -26.84 -12.30 -15.70
N GLU A 73 -27.94 -12.92 -15.26
CA GLU A 73 -28.14 -14.34 -15.53
C GLU A 73 -28.12 -14.45 -17.06
N ASP A 74 -27.16 -15.20 -17.60
CA ASP A 74 -27.17 -15.59 -18.99
C ASP A 74 -28.48 -16.37 -19.18
N ASP A 75 -29.45 -15.73 -19.84
CA ASP A 75 -30.65 -16.35 -20.40
C ASP A 75 -30.15 -17.38 -21.43
N ASP A 76 -29.82 -18.57 -20.96
CA ASP A 76 -29.83 -19.76 -21.80
C ASP A 76 -31.29 -20.06 -22.12
N GLU A 77 -31.71 -19.57 -23.29
CA GLU A 77 -32.91 -20.00 -24.00
C GLU A 77 -32.97 -21.54 -24.02
N ASP A 78 -33.98 -22.14 -23.39
CA ASP A 78 -34.94 -23.03 -24.06
C ASP A 78 -35.91 -23.74 -23.08
N GLU A 79 -37.14 -23.87 -23.57
CA GLU A 79 -38.27 -24.73 -23.13
C GLU A 79 -39.28 -24.19 -22.10
N ASP A 80 -40.39 -23.68 -22.68
CA ASP A 80 -41.79 -23.88 -22.30
C ASP A 80 -42.20 -23.67 -20.84
N SER A 81 -42.71 -22.47 -20.55
CA SER A 81 -43.53 -22.21 -19.36
C SER A 81 -44.96 -21.83 -19.74
N GLU A 82 -45.89 -22.75 -19.42
CA GLU A 82 -47.33 -22.48 -19.26
C GLU A 82 -47.55 -21.28 -18.31
N PRO A 83 -48.52 -20.38 -18.58
CA PRO A 83 -48.70 -19.16 -17.82
C PRO A 83 -49.68 -19.37 -16.66
N ASP A 84 -49.17 -19.72 -15.47
CA ASP A 84 -50.00 -19.70 -14.27
C ASP A 84 -50.12 -18.27 -13.69
N ARG A 85 -51.36 -17.86 -13.56
CA ARG A 85 -51.82 -16.49 -13.32
C ARG A 85 -51.93 -16.22 -11.83
N ASN A 86 -50.92 -15.62 -11.20
CA ASN A 86 -51.15 -14.74 -10.05
C ASN A 86 -49.96 -13.87 -9.59
N GLY A 87 -49.10 -13.45 -10.51
CA GLY A 87 -48.08 -12.44 -10.19
C GLY A 87 -48.67 -11.04 -10.39
N LYS A 88 -48.92 -10.28 -9.31
CA LYS A 88 -48.92 -8.82 -9.41
C LYS A 88 -47.51 -8.42 -9.82
N THR A 89 -47.24 -8.39 -11.13
CA THR A 89 -46.04 -7.79 -11.71
C THR A 89 -46.05 -6.35 -11.25
N GLN A 90 -45.22 -6.04 -10.25
CA GLN A 90 -44.91 -4.67 -9.91
C GLN A 90 -44.32 -4.07 -11.18
N ILE A 91 -45.11 -3.25 -11.88
CA ILE A 91 -44.63 -2.48 -13.01
C ILE A 91 -43.64 -1.48 -12.40
N ILE A 92 -42.37 -1.87 -12.37
CA ILE A 92 -41.28 -1.00 -11.97
C ILE A 92 -41.27 0.11 -13.02
N ASP A 93 -41.58 1.33 -12.58
CA ASP A 93 -41.43 2.52 -13.42
C ASP A 93 -39.94 2.74 -13.68
N ALA A 94 -39.46 2.17 -14.79
CA ALA A 94 -38.07 2.22 -15.19
C ALA A 94 -37.55 3.66 -15.31
N LYS A 95 -38.43 4.62 -15.64
CA LYS A 95 -38.05 6.04 -15.73
C LYS A 95 -37.71 6.59 -14.35
N LYS A 96 -38.56 6.32 -13.35
CA LYS A 96 -38.31 6.73 -11.96
C LYS A 96 -37.03 6.09 -11.41
N LEU A 97 -36.82 4.81 -11.71
CA LEU A 97 -35.60 4.10 -11.30
C LEU A 97 -34.34 4.76 -11.88
N VAL A 98 -34.34 5.09 -13.17
CA VAL A 98 -33.20 5.77 -13.82
C VAL A 98 -32.96 7.17 -13.24
N GLU A 99 -34.02 7.92 -12.91
CA GLU A 99 -33.91 9.23 -12.26
C GLU A 99 -33.32 9.11 -10.84
N ASP A 100 -33.74 8.12 -10.06
CA ASP A 100 -33.23 7.86 -8.72
C ASP A 100 -31.76 7.42 -8.74
N ILE A 101 -31.39 6.52 -9.67
CA ILE A 101 -29.99 6.13 -9.91
C ILE A 101 -29.16 7.37 -10.29
N SER A 102 -29.65 8.18 -11.23
CA SER A 102 -28.95 9.40 -11.67
C SER A 102 -28.72 10.38 -10.53
N ARG A 103 -29.68 10.48 -9.60
CA ARG A 103 -29.57 11.32 -8.41
C ARG A 103 -28.55 10.77 -7.42
N GLU A 104 -28.58 9.47 -7.13
CA GLU A 104 -27.65 8.86 -6.18
C GLU A 104 -26.22 8.85 -6.73
N VAL A 105 -26.03 8.61 -8.03
CA VAL A 105 -24.72 8.72 -8.70
C VAL A 105 -24.19 10.15 -8.59
N LYS A 106 -25.00 11.18 -8.89
CA LYS A 106 -24.58 12.58 -8.75
C LYS A 106 -24.22 12.95 -7.31
N LYS A 107 -24.97 12.44 -6.34
CA LYS A 107 -24.73 12.66 -4.91
C LYS A 107 -23.41 11.99 -4.48
N THR A 108 -23.24 10.72 -4.80
CA THR A 108 -22.04 9.94 -4.50
C THR A 108 -20.81 10.60 -5.14
N PHE A 109 -20.90 10.99 -6.41
CA PHE A 109 -19.81 11.67 -7.10
C PHE A 109 -19.40 12.98 -6.42
N ARG A 110 -20.37 13.81 -6.01
CA ARG A 110 -20.08 15.06 -5.27
C ARG A 110 -19.43 14.80 -3.92
N GLU A 111 -19.84 13.74 -3.23
CA GLU A 111 -19.26 13.36 -1.94
C GLU A 111 -17.80 12.87 -2.12
N GLU A 112 -17.54 12.01 -3.10
CA GLU A 112 -16.19 11.55 -3.42
C GLU A 112 -15.27 12.69 -3.84
N MET A 113 -15.75 13.63 -4.68
CA MET A 113 -14.98 14.81 -5.06
C MET A 113 -14.61 15.66 -3.85
N ARG A 114 -15.55 15.89 -2.92
CA ARG A 114 -15.27 16.63 -1.69
C ARG A 114 -14.26 15.88 -0.79
N ASN A 115 -14.37 14.56 -0.70
CA ASN A 115 -13.42 13.75 0.07
C ASN A 115 -12.01 13.82 -0.54
N LEU A 116 -11.91 13.84 -1.87
CA LEU A 116 -10.66 14.01 -2.57
C LEU A 116 -10.06 15.40 -2.32
N GLU A 117 -10.86 16.46 -2.42
CA GLU A 117 -10.44 17.84 -2.09
C GLU A 117 -9.87 17.94 -0.68
N ASN A 118 -10.60 17.43 0.32
CA ASN A 118 -10.14 17.41 1.71
C ASN A 118 -8.81 16.64 1.88
N SER A 119 -8.66 15.52 1.16
CA SER A 119 -7.43 14.72 1.18
C SER A 119 -6.26 15.48 0.56
N LEU A 120 -6.50 16.20 -0.54
CA LEU A 120 -5.51 17.03 -1.21
C LEU A 120 -5.06 18.20 -0.34
N ASP A 121 -5.99 18.85 0.35
CA ASP A 121 -5.67 19.93 1.30
C ASP A 121 -4.78 19.43 2.44
N PHE A 122 -5.12 18.28 3.03
CA PHE A 122 -4.29 17.64 4.04
C PHE A 122 -2.88 17.31 3.51
N PHE A 123 -2.77 16.75 2.30
CA PHE A 123 -1.46 16.47 1.71
C PHE A 123 -0.67 17.74 1.41
N SER A 124 -1.33 18.83 0.98
CA SER A 124 -0.70 20.13 0.77
C SER A 124 -0.09 20.70 2.05
N GLU A 125 -0.80 20.61 3.18
CA GLU A 125 -0.27 21.00 4.50
C GLU A 125 0.92 20.14 4.91
N GLN A 126 0.84 18.82 4.73
CA GLN A 126 1.95 17.91 5.04
C GLN A 126 3.18 18.21 4.19
N LEU A 127 3.00 18.50 2.90
CA LEU A 127 4.09 18.82 1.98
C LEU A 127 4.76 20.14 2.39
N THR A 128 3.97 21.15 2.78
CA THR A 128 4.48 22.41 3.33
C THR A 128 5.29 22.20 4.61
N ASN A 129 4.82 21.36 5.53
CA ASN A 129 5.54 21.03 6.76
C ASN A 129 6.87 20.31 6.48
N MET A 130 6.87 19.36 5.54
CA MET A 130 8.08 18.68 5.08
C MET A 130 9.08 19.65 4.46
N GLU A 131 8.62 20.57 3.61
CA GLU A 131 9.47 21.60 2.99
C GLU A 131 10.15 22.48 4.05
N GLN A 132 9.39 22.93 5.06
CA GLN A 132 9.95 23.70 6.16
C GLN A 132 10.97 22.90 6.99
N SER A 133 10.72 21.61 7.21
CA SER A 133 11.64 20.72 7.92
C SER A 133 12.96 20.56 7.15
N LEU A 134 12.89 20.33 5.83
CA LEU A 134 14.05 20.25 4.95
C LEU A 134 14.86 21.54 4.96
N LYS A 135 14.21 22.70 4.87
CA LYS A 135 14.88 24.01 4.99
C LYS A 135 15.63 24.18 6.32
N LYS A 136 15.02 23.74 7.45
CA LYS A 136 15.70 23.76 8.76
C LYS A 136 16.91 22.84 8.80
N GLN A 137 16.81 21.65 8.21
CA GLN A 137 17.92 20.71 8.14
C GLN A 137 19.07 21.24 7.27
N ASP A 138 18.76 21.82 6.11
CA ASP A 138 19.75 22.45 5.22
C ASP A 138 20.55 23.56 5.91
N ASN A 139 19.86 24.44 6.65
CA ASN A 139 20.52 25.48 7.44
C ASN A 139 21.46 24.88 8.51
N LYS A 140 21.03 23.81 9.18
CA LYS A 140 21.86 23.13 10.19
C LYS A 140 23.08 22.45 9.57
N ILE A 141 22.96 21.90 8.36
CA ILE A 141 24.08 21.34 7.61
C ILE A 141 25.10 22.45 7.31
N LYS A 142 24.67 23.58 6.76
CA LYS A 142 25.54 24.73 6.47
C LYS A 142 26.26 25.26 7.72
N GLU A 143 25.56 25.34 8.86
CA GLU A 143 26.18 25.72 10.14
C GLU A 143 27.27 24.73 10.57
N LEU A 144 27.03 23.43 10.42
CA LEU A 144 28.01 22.39 10.76
C LEU A 144 29.20 22.40 9.81
N GLU A 145 28.98 22.63 8.51
CA GLU A 145 30.04 22.79 7.52
C GLU A 145 30.95 23.97 7.85
N ASN A 146 30.37 25.12 8.22
CA ASN A 146 31.11 26.30 8.65
C ASN A 146 31.95 26.01 9.90
N LYS A 147 31.35 25.38 10.93
CA LYS A 147 32.07 24.99 12.16
C LYS A 147 33.20 24.01 11.86
N ASN A 148 32.99 23.07 10.94
CA ASN A 148 34.02 22.12 10.55
C ASN A 148 35.19 22.81 9.84
N SER A 149 34.90 23.73 8.92
CA SER A 149 35.91 24.59 8.27
C SER A 149 36.74 25.37 9.29
N ASP A 150 36.09 26.01 10.27
CA ASP A 150 36.77 26.74 11.35
C ASP A 150 37.69 25.85 12.19
N LEU A 151 37.21 24.65 12.55
CA LEU A 151 38.00 23.68 13.32
C LEU A 151 39.19 23.16 12.52
N LEU A 152 39.01 22.87 11.22
CA LEU A 152 40.11 22.49 10.33
C LEU A 152 41.18 23.57 10.26
N ASN A 153 40.78 24.83 10.14
CA ASN A 153 41.71 25.97 10.13
C ASN A 153 42.46 26.10 11.46
N LYS A 154 41.77 25.94 12.60
CA LYS A 154 42.40 25.93 13.93
C LYS A 154 43.39 24.78 14.09
N ASN A 155 43.03 23.57 13.67
CA ASN A 155 43.91 22.41 13.71
C ASN A 155 45.17 22.64 12.87
N LYS A 156 45.02 23.13 11.64
CA LYS A 156 46.16 23.48 10.77
C LYS A 156 47.07 24.52 11.41
N ASN A 157 46.51 25.53 12.08
CA ASN A 157 47.32 26.52 12.81
C ASN A 157 48.11 25.88 13.97
N LEU A 158 47.46 25.03 14.76
CA LEU A 158 48.10 24.32 15.87
C LEU A 158 49.20 23.38 15.39
N GLU A 159 48.97 22.63 14.31
CA GLU A 159 49.97 21.77 13.68
C GLU A 159 51.22 22.55 13.27
N LEU A 160 51.05 23.72 12.65
CA LEU A 160 52.16 24.60 12.28
C LEU A 160 52.96 25.07 13.52
N ARG A 161 52.26 25.45 14.60
CA ARG A 161 52.89 25.88 15.86
C ARG A 161 53.66 24.74 16.53
N VAL A 162 53.07 23.54 16.59
CA VAL A 162 53.73 22.34 17.14
C VAL A 162 54.96 21.99 16.30
N GLY A 163 54.84 22.03 14.97
CA GLY A 163 55.97 21.79 14.06
C GLY A 163 57.10 22.82 14.19
N HIS A 164 56.77 24.08 14.49
CA HIS A 164 57.78 25.09 14.83
C HIS A 164 58.48 24.78 16.16
N ASN A 165 57.72 24.54 17.23
CA ASN A 165 58.27 24.23 18.56
C ASN A 165 59.15 22.97 18.55
N ARG A 166 58.77 21.94 17.78
CA ARG A 166 59.58 20.73 17.60
C ARG A 166 60.95 21.07 17.02
N ARG A 167 61.00 21.84 15.93
CA ARG A 167 62.27 22.27 15.31
C ARG A 167 63.14 23.10 16.27
N VAL A 168 62.53 23.97 17.07
CA VAL A 168 63.25 24.73 18.10
C VAL A 168 63.85 23.80 19.15
N ALA A 169 63.07 22.82 19.64
CA ALA A 169 63.56 21.85 20.62
C ALA A 169 64.71 20.99 20.06
N ASP A 170 64.59 20.53 18.81
CA ASP A 170 65.63 19.75 18.13
C ASP A 170 66.92 20.57 17.98
N ASN A 171 66.82 21.86 17.61
CA ASN A 171 67.97 22.75 17.50
C ASN A 171 68.66 22.97 18.86
N VAL A 172 67.89 23.14 19.94
CA VAL A 172 68.46 23.26 21.28
C VAL A 172 69.21 21.98 21.64
N ALA A 173 68.61 20.80 21.43
CA ALA A 173 69.23 19.52 21.77
C ALA A 173 70.58 19.25 21.06
N VAL A 174 70.83 19.85 19.88
CA VAL A 174 72.12 19.72 19.17
C VAL A 174 73.23 20.60 19.75
N HIS A 175 72.88 21.67 20.47
CA HIS A 175 73.85 22.64 21.03
C HIS A 175 74.23 22.37 22.49
N TRP A 176 73.65 21.35 23.11
CA TRP A 176 74.00 20.88 24.46
C TRP A 176 74.76 19.56 24.37
#